data_AF-A0A4Z0M634-F1
#
_entry.id   AF-A0A4Z0M634-F1
#
_cell.length_a   1.000
_cell.length_b   1.000
_cell.length_c   1.000
_cell.angle_alpha   90.00
_cell.angle_beta   90.00
_cell.angle_gamma   90.00
#
_symmetry.space_group_name_H-M   'P 1'
#
loop_
_entity.id
_entity.type
_entity.pdbx_description
1 polymer ?
#
loop_
_entity_poly.entity_id
_entity_poly.type
_entity_poly.pdbx_seq_one_letter_code
_entity_poly.pdbx_strand_id
1 'polypeptide(L)'
;MKLYAFYRSSAAFRVRIALNLKGLQPEYIPVDLMAGEHKSPDYLARNPQGLVPAMELPGGEVIGQSVALLEWLEETHPQPPLLPADPARRARVRSVVGCIACDIHPLCNMAIPNYLREHFDASEAQVLDWYSTWMHRGFQAVETVLAETAGDYCFGDGPTLADVCLVPMVYNARRFEVVMTPFPRINAVVDYCLAQPAFARAAPEAQVDAPA
;
A
#
# COMPACT_ATOMS: atom_id res chain seq x y z
N MET A 1 -1.74 -8.69 18.57
CA MET A 1 -2.20 -7.71 17.57
C MET A 1 -3.11 -8.44 16.61
N LYS A 2 -4.21 -7.80 16.19
CA LYS A 2 -5.11 -8.31 15.14
C LYS A 2 -5.12 -7.35 13.96
N LEU A 3 -4.91 -7.86 12.76
CA LEU A 3 -4.93 -7.09 11.52
C LEU A 3 -6.24 -7.37 10.79
N TYR A 4 -7.15 -6.41 10.83
CA TYR A 4 -8.35 -6.41 9.99
C TYR A 4 -7.97 -5.98 8.58
N ALA A 5 -8.12 -6.86 7.60
CA ALA A 5 -7.61 -6.64 6.26
C ALA A 5 -8.42 -7.36 5.19
N PHE A 6 -8.19 -6.95 3.95
CA PHE A 6 -8.71 -7.59 2.75
C PHE A 6 -7.53 -7.96 1.85
N TYR A 7 -7.52 -9.17 1.29
CA TYR A 7 -6.38 -9.69 0.53
C TYR A 7 -5.93 -8.71 -0.57
N ARG A 8 -6.90 -8.14 -1.30
CA ARG A 8 -6.65 -7.26 -2.46
C ARG A 8 -6.55 -5.78 -2.12
N SER A 9 -6.57 -5.38 -0.83
CA SER A 9 -6.34 -3.99 -0.44
C SER A 9 -4.85 -3.66 -0.51
N SER A 10 -4.48 -2.68 -1.35
CA SER A 10 -3.11 -2.17 -1.43
C SER A 10 -2.64 -1.52 -0.13
N ALA A 11 -3.53 -0.85 0.61
CA ALA A 11 -3.19 -0.30 1.92
C ALA A 11 -2.89 -1.40 2.95
N ALA A 12 -3.63 -2.52 2.91
CA ALA A 12 -3.36 -3.67 3.77
C ALA A 12 -2.07 -4.40 3.35
N PHE A 13 -1.83 -4.49 2.04
CA PHE A 13 -0.60 -5.07 1.50
C PHE A 13 0.66 -4.35 2.01
N ARG A 14 0.66 -3.00 2.09
CA ARG A 14 1.75 -2.22 2.73
C ARG A 14 2.07 -2.73 4.13
N VAL A 15 1.04 -2.84 4.96
CA VAL A 15 1.18 -3.25 6.36
C VAL A 15 1.67 -4.70 6.45
N ARG A 16 1.16 -5.60 5.61
CA ARG A 16 1.65 -6.98 5.54
C ARG A 16 3.13 -7.07 5.18
N ILE A 17 3.61 -6.28 4.21
CA ILE A 17 5.03 -6.22 3.85
C ILE A 17 5.85 -5.79 5.07
N ALA A 18 5.47 -4.69 5.73
CA ALA A 18 6.21 -4.17 6.87
C ALA A 18 6.24 -5.14 8.06
N LEU A 19 5.12 -5.80 8.35
CA LEU A 19 5.04 -6.85 9.37
C LEU A 19 5.99 -8.01 9.03
N ASN A 20 5.98 -8.48 7.78
CA ASN A 20 6.86 -9.55 7.33
C ASN A 20 8.34 -9.17 7.42
N LEU A 21 8.70 -7.95 7.02
CA LEU A 21 10.07 -7.43 7.12
C LEU A 21 10.53 -7.34 8.58
N LYS A 22 9.61 -7.05 9.50
CA LYS A 22 9.86 -6.99 10.95
C LYS A 22 9.73 -8.33 11.67
N GLY A 23 9.43 -9.41 10.95
CA GLY A 23 9.23 -10.74 11.54
C GLY A 23 8.01 -10.83 12.46
N LEU A 24 7.00 -9.97 12.26
CA LEU A 24 5.79 -9.90 13.06
C LEU A 24 4.64 -10.66 12.38
N GLN A 25 3.87 -11.39 13.17
CA GLN A 25 2.73 -12.20 12.70
C GLN A 25 1.49 -11.91 13.56
N PRO A 26 0.75 -10.81 13.28
CA PRO A 26 -0.53 -10.60 13.93
C PRO A 26 -1.56 -11.64 13.46
N GLU A 27 -2.62 -11.81 14.25
CA GLU A 27 -3.79 -12.56 13.82
C GLU A 27 -4.44 -11.82 12.63
N TYR A 28 -4.59 -12.48 11.48
CA TYR A 28 -5.23 -11.90 10.31
C TYR A 28 -6.75 -12.10 10.39
N ILE A 29 -7.51 -11.01 10.39
CA ILE A 29 -8.97 -11.01 10.42
C ILE A 29 -9.46 -10.52 9.06
N PRO A 30 -10.00 -11.40 8.20
CA PRO A 30 -10.57 -10.99 6.92
C PRO A 30 -11.75 -10.02 7.10
N VAL A 31 -11.85 -9.05 6.21
CA VAL A 31 -12.99 -8.14 6.07
C VAL A 31 -13.36 -8.08 4.59
N ASP A 32 -14.50 -8.65 4.23
CA ASP A 32 -14.97 -8.70 2.85
C ASP A 32 -15.49 -7.32 2.41
N LEU A 33 -14.70 -6.64 1.58
CA LEU A 33 -15.07 -5.33 1.04
C LEU A 33 -16.16 -5.43 -0.03
N MET A 34 -16.28 -6.56 -0.72
CA MET A 34 -17.31 -6.80 -1.74
C MET A 34 -18.67 -7.04 -1.10
N ALA A 35 -18.70 -7.76 0.03
CA ALA A 35 -19.91 -7.92 0.85
C ALA A 35 -20.25 -6.68 1.70
N GLY A 36 -19.38 -5.66 1.73
CA GLY A 36 -19.62 -4.42 2.44
C GLY A 36 -19.39 -4.49 3.96
N GLU A 37 -18.65 -5.49 4.45
CA GLU A 37 -18.45 -5.71 5.90
C GLU A 37 -17.78 -4.53 6.61
N HIS A 38 -16.92 -3.80 5.89
CA HIS A 38 -16.28 -2.55 6.34
C HIS A 38 -17.27 -1.42 6.66
N LYS A 39 -18.54 -1.54 6.25
CA LYS A 39 -19.62 -0.60 6.55
C LYS A 39 -20.56 -1.10 7.65
N SER A 40 -20.34 -2.30 8.18
CA SER A 40 -21.17 -2.84 9.26
C SER A 40 -21.03 -1.98 10.53
N PRO A 41 -22.10 -1.86 11.35
CA PRO A 41 -22.01 -1.15 12.63
C PRO A 41 -20.86 -1.67 13.51
N ASP A 42 -20.65 -2.99 13.52
CA ASP A 42 -19.60 -3.65 14.29
C ASP A 42 -18.20 -3.22 13.81
N TYR A 43 -17.95 -3.17 12.50
CA TYR A 43 -16.66 -2.73 11.99
C TYR A 43 -16.46 -1.23 12.20
N LEU A 44 -17.48 -0.41 11.96
CA LEU A 44 -17.41 1.04 12.14
C LEU A 44 -17.20 1.46 13.60
N ALA A 45 -17.69 0.66 14.56
CA ALA A 45 -17.39 0.86 15.97
C ALA A 45 -15.89 0.67 16.30
N ARG A 46 -15.16 -0.10 15.47
CA ARG A 46 -13.71 -0.33 15.60
C ARG A 46 -12.89 0.68 14.79
N ASN A 47 -13.21 0.85 13.51
CA ASN A 47 -12.59 1.83 12.63
C ASN A 47 -13.68 2.71 11.98
N PRO A 48 -13.94 3.91 12.54
CA PRO A 48 -15.01 4.80 12.07
C PRO A 48 -14.89 5.23 10.61
N GLN A 49 -13.69 5.14 10.01
CA GLN A 49 -13.50 5.47 8.61
C GLN A 49 -14.07 4.42 7.66
N GLY A 50 -14.35 3.20 8.16
CA GLY A 50 -14.85 2.10 7.33
C GLY A 50 -13.84 1.66 6.27
N LEU A 51 -12.54 1.79 6.53
CA LEU A 51 -11.48 1.36 5.61
C LEU A 51 -10.66 0.22 6.22
N VAL A 52 -9.96 -0.52 5.36
CA VAL A 52 -8.92 -1.47 5.74
C VAL A 52 -7.56 -1.00 5.20
N PRO A 53 -6.45 -1.26 5.90
CA PRO A 53 -6.33 -2.08 7.10
C PRO A 53 -6.70 -1.32 8.38
N ALA A 54 -7.01 -2.07 9.44
CA ALA A 54 -7.00 -1.58 10.81
C ALA A 54 -6.26 -2.57 11.70
N MET A 55 -5.40 -2.08 12.60
CA MET A 55 -4.72 -2.94 13.57
C MET A 55 -5.23 -2.67 14.98
N GLU A 56 -5.73 -3.72 15.62
CA GLU A 56 -6.08 -3.72 17.04
C GLU A 56 -4.85 -4.14 17.86
N LEU A 57 -4.44 -3.24 18.74
CA LEU A 57 -3.29 -3.39 19.63
C LEU A 57 -3.69 -4.11 20.92
N PRO A 58 -2.71 -4.67 21.66
CA PRO A 58 -2.96 -5.11 23.04
C PRO A 58 -3.56 -3.94 23.85
N GLY A 59 -4.68 -4.17 24.52
CA GLY A 59 -5.42 -3.13 25.24
C GLY A 59 -6.60 -2.51 24.48
N GLY A 60 -6.83 -2.91 23.23
CA GLY A 60 -8.05 -2.59 22.49
C GLY A 60 -8.00 -1.29 21.67
N GLU A 61 -6.89 -0.55 21.70
CA GLU A 61 -6.67 0.59 20.80
C GLU A 61 -6.60 0.12 19.34
N VAL A 62 -7.19 0.89 18.43
CA VAL A 62 -7.22 0.59 16.99
C VAL A 62 -6.60 1.74 16.19
N ILE A 63 -5.64 1.40 15.33
CA ILE A 63 -5.05 2.33 14.36
C ILE A 63 -5.52 1.94 12.95
N GLY A 64 -6.26 2.83 12.29
CA GLY A 64 -6.94 2.56 11.00
C GLY A 64 -6.25 3.09 9.74
N GLN A 65 -5.07 3.71 9.85
CA GLN A 65 -4.37 4.34 8.73
C GLN A 65 -3.07 3.62 8.41
N SER A 66 -2.92 3.12 7.17
CA SER A 66 -1.76 2.30 6.78
C SER A 66 -0.42 3.00 7.03
N VAL A 67 -0.25 4.27 6.67
CA VAL A 67 1.02 4.99 6.89
C VAL A 67 1.27 5.24 8.38
N ALA A 68 0.23 5.55 9.17
CA ALA A 68 0.36 5.68 10.62
C ALA A 68 0.77 4.35 11.27
N LEU A 69 0.25 3.22 10.78
CA LEU A 69 0.68 1.88 11.20
C LEU A 69 2.15 1.61 10.85
N LEU A 70 2.61 2.03 9.67
CA LEU A 70 4.01 1.88 9.29
C LEU A 70 4.94 2.67 10.23
N GLU A 71 4.59 3.92 10.56
CA GLU A 71 5.37 4.73 11.50
C GLU A 71 5.32 4.15 12.92
N TRP A 72 4.14 3.70 13.39
CA TRP A 72 4.01 3.03 14.69
C TRP A 72 4.88 1.77 14.77
N LEU A 73 4.95 0.98 13.68
CA LEU A 73 5.85 -0.17 13.59
C LEU A 73 7.33 0.24 13.63
N GLU A 74 7.70 1.35 13.00
CA GLU A 74 9.07 1.89 13.09
C GLU A 74 9.42 2.34 14.52
N GLU A 75 8.47 2.95 15.23
CA GLU A 75 8.68 3.45 16.59
C GLU A 75 8.72 2.34 17.64
N THR A 76 7.88 1.31 17.49
CA THR A 76 7.74 0.22 18.48
C THR A 76 8.60 -1.00 18.18
N HIS A 77 8.98 -1.20 16.92
CA HIS A 77 9.80 -2.31 16.45
C HIS A 77 10.90 -1.78 15.52
N PRO A 78 11.88 -1.02 16.04
CA PRO A 78 12.83 -0.26 15.22
C PRO A 78 13.81 -1.12 14.42
N GLN A 79 13.82 -2.45 14.61
CA GLN A 79 14.73 -3.37 13.93
C GLN A 79 13.96 -4.48 13.20
N PRO A 80 14.29 -4.77 11.91
CA PRO A 80 15.12 -3.94 11.04
C PRO A 80 14.46 -2.58 10.74
N PRO A 81 15.26 -1.51 10.52
CA PRO A 81 14.73 -0.19 10.21
C PRO A 81 14.22 -0.14 8.77
N LEU A 82 13.05 0.45 8.54
CA LEU A 82 12.49 0.71 7.21
C LEU A 82 12.62 2.19 6.82
N LEU A 83 13.34 2.96 7.63
CA LEU A 83 13.72 4.33 7.36
C LEU A 83 15.21 4.53 7.67
N PRO A 84 15.94 5.32 6.86
CA PRO A 84 17.34 5.61 7.13
C PRO A 84 17.52 6.39 8.44
N ALA A 85 18.75 6.45 8.95
CA ALA A 85 19.07 7.25 10.15
C ALA A 85 19.12 8.76 9.83
N ASP A 86 19.64 9.12 8.66
CA ASP A 86 19.79 10.53 8.25
C ASP A 86 18.43 11.23 8.09
N PRO A 87 18.17 12.35 8.78
CA PRO A 87 16.87 13.03 8.73
C PRO A 87 16.43 13.48 7.33
N ALA A 88 17.36 13.96 6.49
CA ALA A 88 17.03 14.42 5.15
C ALA A 88 16.64 13.24 4.25
N ARG A 89 17.38 12.12 4.31
CA ARG A 89 17.00 10.88 3.61
C ARG A 89 15.68 10.31 4.11
N ARG A 90 15.40 10.36 5.42
CA ARG A 90 14.08 9.97 5.97
C ARG A 90 12.95 10.78 5.36
N ALA A 91 13.14 12.09 5.23
CA ALA A 91 12.17 12.97 4.60
C ALA A 91 11.96 12.62 3.11
N ARG A 92 13.03 12.28 2.38
CA ARG A 92 12.91 11.82 0.98
C ARG A 92 12.13 10.51 0.85
N VAL A 93 12.38 9.52 1.71
CA VAL A 93 11.59 8.28 1.75
C VAL A 93 10.12 8.60 1.99
N ARG A 94 9.82 9.45 2.98
CA ARG A 94 8.44 9.87 3.29
C ARG A 94 7.79 10.67 2.17
N SER A 95 8.57 11.42 1.38
CA SER A 95 8.04 12.11 0.20
C SER A 95 7.54 11.11 -0.86
N VAL A 96 8.26 10.01 -1.10
CA VAL A 96 7.79 8.92 -1.97
C VAL A 96 6.56 8.22 -1.38
N VAL A 97 6.56 7.97 -0.06
CA VAL A 97 5.38 7.44 0.64
C VAL A 97 4.18 8.38 0.45
N GLY A 98 4.35 9.69 0.60
CA GLY A 98 3.31 10.69 0.41
C GLY A 98 2.78 10.72 -1.02
N CYS A 99 3.66 10.73 -2.01
CA CYS A 99 3.26 10.65 -3.42
C CYS A 99 2.33 9.44 -3.67
N ILE A 100 2.67 8.27 -3.14
CA ILE A 100 1.87 7.07 -3.33
C ILE A 100 0.61 7.06 -2.46
N ALA A 101 0.73 7.33 -1.17
CA ALA A 101 -0.32 7.14 -0.18
C ALA A 101 -1.32 8.30 -0.11
N CYS A 102 -0.93 9.50 -0.55
CA CYS A 102 -1.76 10.70 -0.54
C CYS A 102 -2.20 11.08 -1.97
N ASP A 103 -1.29 11.02 -2.95
CA ASP A 103 -1.54 11.63 -4.26
C ASP A 103 -1.95 10.63 -5.36
N ILE A 104 -1.73 9.33 -5.15
CA ILE A 104 -2.17 8.28 -6.09
C ILE A 104 -3.29 7.43 -5.49
N HIS A 105 -2.99 6.72 -4.41
CA HIS A 105 -3.85 5.68 -3.88
C HIS A 105 -5.26 6.16 -3.49
N PRO A 106 -5.46 7.31 -2.81
CA PRO A 106 -6.80 7.77 -2.45
C PRO A 106 -7.67 8.09 -3.66
N LEU A 107 -7.08 8.59 -4.75
CA LEU A 107 -7.79 8.88 -6.01
C LEU A 107 -8.19 7.60 -6.75
N CYS A 108 -7.47 6.50 -6.50
CA CYS A 108 -7.70 5.20 -7.14
C CYS A 108 -8.43 4.21 -6.21
N ASN A 109 -8.80 4.60 -4.99
CA ASN A 109 -9.49 3.75 -4.04
C ASN A 109 -10.96 3.59 -4.46
N MET A 110 -11.55 2.40 -4.27
CA MET A 110 -12.86 1.98 -4.82
C MET A 110 -13.99 3.01 -4.68
N ALA A 111 -14.04 3.75 -3.57
CA ALA A 111 -15.06 4.78 -3.36
C ALA A 111 -15.06 5.88 -4.43
N ILE A 112 -13.89 6.29 -4.92
CA ILE A 112 -13.78 7.38 -5.92
C ILE A 112 -14.26 6.91 -7.31
N PRO A 113 -13.75 5.81 -7.90
CA PRO A 113 -14.27 5.27 -9.16
C PRO A 113 -15.75 4.90 -9.10
N ASN A 114 -16.24 4.38 -7.97
CA ASN A 114 -17.67 4.10 -7.83
C ASN A 114 -18.51 5.38 -7.85
N TYR A 115 -18.06 6.43 -7.16
CA TYR A 115 -18.70 7.74 -7.24
C TYR A 115 -18.73 8.29 -8.67
N LEU A 116 -17.64 8.14 -9.43
CA LEU A 116 -17.58 8.54 -10.84
C LEU A 116 -18.63 7.82 -11.69
N ARG A 117 -18.79 6.51 -11.50
CA ARG A 117 -19.81 5.72 -12.21
C ARG A 117 -21.22 6.11 -11.81
N GLU A 118 -21.48 6.24 -10.51
CA GLU A 118 -22.83 6.41 -9.95
C GLU A 118 -23.38 7.84 -10.12
N HIS A 119 -22.52 8.86 -10.09
CA HIS A 119 -22.95 10.26 -10.07
C HIS A 119 -22.59 11.08 -11.31
N PHE A 120 -21.65 10.58 -12.13
CA PHE A 120 -21.24 11.25 -13.37
C PHE A 120 -21.40 10.36 -14.61
N ASP A 121 -22.04 9.19 -14.46
CA ASP A 121 -22.25 8.21 -15.53
C ASP A 121 -20.95 7.85 -16.28
N ALA A 122 -19.82 7.87 -15.57
CA ALA A 122 -18.52 7.62 -16.17
C ALA A 122 -18.44 6.17 -16.69
N SER A 123 -18.10 6.02 -17.96
CA SER A 123 -17.85 4.71 -18.58
C SER A 123 -16.61 4.03 -18.00
N GLU A 124 -16.50 2.71 -18.16
CA GLU A 124 -15.29 1.98 -17.75
C GLU A 124 -14.02 2.52 -18.41
N ALA A 125 -14.11 2.96 -19.67
CA ALA A 125 -12.98 3.58 -20.36
C ALA A 125 -12.53 4.88 -19.68
N GLN A 126 -13.46 5.72 -19.20
CA GLN A 126 -13.14 6.95 -18.46
C GLN A 126 -12.60 6.65 -17.07
N VAL A 127 -13.06 5.59 -16.41
CA VAL A 127 -12.51 5.14 -15.12
C VAL A 127 -11.09 4.58 -15.28
N LEU A 128 -10.82 3.84 -16.35
CA LEU A 128 -9.47 3.38 -16.69
C LEU A 128 -8.52 4.54 -17.02
N ASP A 129 -9.00 5.53 -17.78
CA ASP A 129 -8.26 6.76 -18.06
C ASP A 129 -7.95 7.54 -16.76
N TRP A 130 -8.89 7.59 -15.82
CA TRP A 130 -8.67 8.17 -14.49
C TRP A 130 -7.54 7.46 -13.74
N TYR A 131 -7.57 6.13 -13.65
CA TYR A 131 -6.47 5.37 -13.03
C TYR A 131 -5.14 5.65 -13.72
N SER A 132 -5.12 5.56 -15.05
CA SER A 132 -3.92 5.80 -15.85
C SER A 132 -3.33 7.18 -15.59
N THR A 133 -4.16 8.23 -15.61
CA THR A 133 -3.75 9.62 -15.43
C THR A 133 -3.08 9.84 -14.08
N TRP A 134 -3.74 9.45 -12.99
CA TRP A 134 -3.24 9.72 -11.65
C TRP A 134 -2.04 8.84 -11.28
N MET A 135 -2.04 7.58 -11.71
CA MET A 135 -0.88 6.71 -11.53
C MET A 135 0.32 7.17 -12.35
N HIS A 136 0.15 7.54 -13.63
CA HIS A 136 1.25 8.03 -14.45
C HIS A 136 1.89 9.29 -13.85
N ARG A 137 1.07 10.26 -13.41
CA ARG A 137 1.58 11.49 -12.81
C ARG A 137 2.43 11.21 -11.58
N GLY A 138 1.95 10.35 -10.68
CA GLY A 138 2.68 10.00 -9.47
C GLY A 138 3.92 9.15 -9.76
N PHE A 139 3.81 8.14 -10.63
CA PHE A 139 4.94 7.29 -11.02
C PHE A 139 6.02 8.06 -11.77
N GLN A 140 5.68 9.08 -12.57
CA GLN A 140 6.67 9.93 -13.20
C GLN A 140 7.52 10.69 -12.17
N ALA A 141 6.90 11.19 -11.10
CA ALA A 141 7.62 11.83 -10.00
C ALA A 141 8.51 10.82 -9.25
N VAL A 142 7.99 9.63 -8.93
CA VAL A 142 8.74 8.57 -8.26
C VAL A 142 9.92 8.09 -9.13
N GLU A 143 9.70 7.80 -10.41
CA GLU A 143 10.73 7.37 -11.36
C GLU A 143 11.88 8.39 -11.46
N THR A 144 11.55 9.70 -11.40
CA THR A 144 12.55 10.78 -11.37
C THR A 144 13.38 10.72 -10.09
N VAL A 145 12.76 10.52 -8.93
CA VAL A 145 13.48 10.36 -7.65
C VAL A 145 14.38 9.12 -7.67
N LEU A 146 13.86 8.00 -8.18
CA LEU A 146 14.59 6.73 -8.27
C LEU A 146 15.83 6.82 -9.17
N ALA A 147 15.87 7.75 -10.12
CA ALA A 147 17.07 7.98 -10.93
C ALA A 147 18.30 8.38 -10.10
N GLU A 148 18.09 8.96 -8.91
CA GLU A 148 19.16 9.39 -8.01
C GLU A 148 19.37 8.43 -6.83
N THR A 149 18.33 7.70 -6.42
CA THR A 149 18.31 7.01 -5.12
C THR A 149 18.27 5.50 -5.21
N ALA A 150 17.84 4.93 -6.34
CA ALA A 150 17.59 3.51 -6.43
C ALA A 150 18.90 2.70 -6.45
N GLY A 151 18.91 1.63 -5.66
CA GLY A 151 19.79 0.48 -5.81
C GLY A 151 18.91 -0.74 -6.16
N ASP A 152 19.05 -1.80 -5.38
CA ASP A 152 18.11 -2.94 -5.40
C ASP A 152 16.70 -2.55 -4.88
N TYR A 153 16.65 -1.53 -4.01
CA TYR A 153 15.43 -0.92 -3.46
C TYR A 153 15.35 0.56 -3.85
N CYS A 154 14.25 1.23 -3.49
CA CYS A 154 14.00 2.64 -3.80
C CYS A 154 15.10 3.59 -3.29
N PHE A 155 15.75 3.23 -2.17
CA PHE A 155 16.77 4.04 -1.50
C PHE A 155 17.99 3.19 -1.10
N GLY A 156 18.72 2.68 -2.10
CA GLY A 156 19.92 1.87 -1.92
C GLY A 156 19.64 0.38 -1.77
N ASP A 157 20.39 -0.29 -0.88
CA ASP A 157 20.49 -1.75 -0.85
C ASP A 157 19.57 -2.42 0.20
N GLY A 158 18.74 -1.64 0.90
CA GLY A 158 17.81 -2.15 1.91
C GLY A 158 16.38 -1.63 1.71
N PRO A 159 15.35 -2.42 2.09
CA PRO A 159 13.96 -2.01 1.95
C PRO A 159 13.64 -0.83 2.84
N THR A 160 12.86 0.10 2.30
CA THR A 160 12.34 1.25 3.05
C THR A 160 10.81 1.32 2.96
N LEU A 161 10.20 2.24 3.70
CA LEU A 161 8.77 2.52 3.57
C LEU A 161 8.37 2.93 2.14
N ALA A 162 9.29 3.45 1.32
CA ALA A 162 9.02 3.72 -0.08
C ALA A 162 8.70 2.44 -0.86
N ASP A 163 9.50 1.39 -0.68
CA ASP A 163 9.30 0.07 -1.31
C ASP A 163 7.99 -0.58 -0.84
N VAL A 164 7.75 -0.51 0.47
CA VAL A 164 6.53 -0.99 1.13
C VAL A 164 5.29 -0.36 0.51
N CYS A 165 5.35 0.91 0.09
CA CYS A 165 4.27 1.62 -0.57
C CYS A 165 4.23 1.42 -2.08
N LEU A 166 5.39 1.34 -2.75
CA LEU A 166 5.51 1.26 -4.21
C LEU A 166 5.01 -0.09 -4.73
N VAL A 167 5.42 -1.20 -4.11
CA VAL A 167 5.06 -2.54 -4.58
C VAL A 167 3.54 -2.74 -4.66
N PRO A 168 2.74 -2.43 -3.62
CA PRO A 168 1.27 -2.52 -3.72
C PRO A 168 0.66 -1.57 -4.75
N MET A 169 1.29 -0.42 -5.00
CA MET A 169 0.77 0.54 -5.97
C MET A 169 1.01 0.06 -7.41
N VAL A 170 2.17 -0.54 -7.70
CA VAL A 170 2.45 -1.15 -9.00
C VAL A 170 1.60 -2.40 -9.23
N TYR A 171 1.31 -3.18 -8.18
CA TYR A 171 0.32 -4.26 -8.26
C TYR A 171 -1.04 -3.74 -8.76
N ASN A 172 -1.55 -2.65 -8.20
CA ASN A 172 -2.79 -2.02 -8.67
C ASN A 172 -2.67 -1.49 -10.11
N ALA A 173 -1.54 -0.87 -10.46
CA ALA A 173 -1.31 -0.38 -11.82
C ALA A 173 -1.43 -1.51 -12.85
N ARG A 174 -0.79 -2.65 -12.59
CA ARG A 174 -0.89 -3.86 -13.43
C ARG A 174 -2.33 -4.39 -13.49
N ARG A 175 -3.04 -4.41 -12.36
CA ARG A 175 -4.44 -4.85 -12.29
C ARG A 175 -5.40 -3.97 -13.11
N PHE A 176 -5.14 -2.67 -13.16
CA PHE A 176 -5.95 -1.71 -13.92
C PHE A 176 -5.35 -1.37 -15.29
N GLU A 177 -4.47 -2.24 -15.81
CA GLU A 177 -3.91 -2.16 -17.17
C GLU A 177 -3.17 -0.84 -17.46
N VAL A 178 -2.64 -0.18 -16.42
CA VAL A 178 -1.81 1.01 -16.58
C VAL A 178 -0.47 0.62 -17.21
N VAL A 179 -0.09 1.31 -18.28
CA VAL A 179 1.15 1.05 -19.02
C VAL A 179 2.36 1.39 -18.15
N MET A 180 3.18 0.39 -17.84
CA MET A 180 4.36 0.55 -16.98
C MET A 180 5.69 0.71 -17.74
N THR A 181 5.70 0.56 -19.07
CA THR A 181 6.90 0.70 -19.91
C THR A 181 7.68 2.01 -19.70
N PRO A 182 7.04 3.17 -19.45
CA PRO A 182 7.74 4.42 -19.17
C PRO A 182 8.50 4.46 -17.83
N PHE A 183 8.33 3.47 -16.95
CA PHE A 183 8.86 3.47 -15.59
C PHE A 183 9.83 2.31 -15.33
N PRO A 184 10.97 2.23 -16.07
CA PRO A 184 11.87 1.09 -16.00
C PRO A 184 12.52 0.90 -14.62
N ARG A 185 12.82 1.96 -13.86
CA ARG A 185 13.41 1.81 -12.51
C ARG A 185 12.38 1.34 -11.50
N ILE A 186 11.17 1.87 -11.56
CA ILE A 186 10.05 1.35 -10.76
C ILE A 186 9.86 -0.13 -11.02
N ASN A 187 9.83 -0.57 -12.29
CA ASN A 187 9.69 -1.99 -12.62
C ASN A 187 10.84 -2.82 -12.05
N ALA A 188 12.09 -2.39 -12.23
CA ALA A 188 13.25 -3.10 -11.71
C ALA A 188 13.22 -3.27 -10.18
N VAL A 189 12.94 -2.18 -9.45
CA VAL A 189 12.82 -2.21 -7.97
C VAL A 189 11.69 -3.13 -7.53
N VAL A 190 10.51 -3.04 -8.17
CA VAL A 190 9.36 -3.86 -7.77
C VAL A 190 9.58 -5.34 -8.08
N ASP A 191 10.18 -5.67 -9.22
CA ASP A 191 10.47 -7.04 -9.59
C ASP A 191 11.51 -7.65 -8.63
N TYR A 192 12.53 -6.88 -8.24
CA TYR A 192 13.48 -7.29 -7.19
C TYR A 192 12.79 -7.49 -5.85
N CYS A 193 11.97 -6.54 -5.40
CA CYS A 193 11.24 -6.64 -4.13
C CYS A 193 10.34 -7.88 -4.10
N LEU A 194 9.58 -8.14 -5.16
CA LEU A 194 8.68 -9.29 -5.25
C LEU A 194 9.41 -10.65 -5.23
N ALA A 195 10.69 -10.70 -5.61
CA ALA A 195 11.50 -11.89 -5.47
C ALA A 195 11.92 -12.17 -4.01
N GLN A 196 11.79 -11.19 -3.11
CA GLN A 196 12.16 -11.34 -1.70
C GLN A 196 11.03 -12.01 -0.89
N PRO A 197 11.35 -12.93 0.04
CA PRO A 197 10.34 -13.69 0.78
C PRO A 197 9.32 -12.84 1.55
N ALA A 198 9.74 -11.69 2.10
CA ALA A 198 8.85 -10.83 2.89
C ALA A 198 7.76 -10.18 2.04
N PHE A 199 8.07 -9.80 0.80
CA PHE A 199 7.13 -9.21 -0.14
C PHE A 199 6.27 -10.28 -0.80
N ALA A 200 6.87 -11.39 -1.24
CA ALA A 200 6.15 -12.50 -1.85
C ALA A 200 5.04 -13.06 -0.94
N ARG A 201 5.32 -13.27 0.36
CA ARG A 201 4.31 -13.73 1.32
C ARG A 201 3.22 -12.70 1.63
N ALA A 202 3.46 -11.42 1.37
CA ALA A 202 2.49 -10.36 1.59
C ALA A 202 1.55 -10.15 0.38
N ALA A 203 1.88 -10.74 -0.77
CA ALA A 203 1.13 -10.62 -2.02
C ALA A 203 -0.35 -10.98 -1.83
N PRO A 204 -1.28 -10.30 -2.52
CA PRO A 204 -2.72 -10.58 -2.41
C PRO A 204 -3.08 -12.05 -2.59
N GLU A 205 -2.47 -12.74 -3.54
CA GLU A 205 -2.72 -14.14 -3.87
C GLU A 205 -2.21 -15.11 -2.80
N ALA A 206 -1.32 -14.65 -1.92
CA ALA A 206 -0.77 -15.45 -0.83
C ALA A 206 -1.57 -15.35 0.49
N GLN A 207 -2.70 -14.64 0.49
CA GLN A 207 -3.50 -14.43 1.70
C GLN A 207 -4.61 -15.47 1.84
N VAL A 208 -5.01 -15.74 3.08
CA VAL A 208 -6.01 -16.77 3.43
C VAL A 208 -7.41 -16.50 2.87
N ASP A 209 -7.73 -15.23 2.62
CA ASP A 209 -8.99 -14.76 2.03
C ASP A 209 -8.90 -14.52 0.52
N ALA A 210 -7.81 -14.94 -0.13
CA ALA A 210 -7.70 -14.91 -1.58
C ALA A 210 -8.59 -16.01 -2.22
N PRO A 211 -9.33 -15.72 -3.30
CA PRO A 211 -10.04 -16.73 -4.07
C PRO A 211 -9.10 -17.82 -4.60
N ALA A 212 -9.59 -19.06 -4.63
CA ALA A 212 -8.88 -20.22 -5.18
C ALA A 212 -8.74 -20.15 -6.71
#